data_AF-A0A9W6GC31-F1
#
_entry.id   AF-A0A9W6GC31-F1
#
_cell.length_a   1.000
_cell.length_b   1.000
_cell.length_c   1.000
_cell.angle_alpha   90.00
_cell.angle_beta   90.00
_cell.angle_gamma   90.00
#
_symmetry.space_group_name_H-M   'P 1'
#
loop_
_entity.id
_entity.type
_entity.pdbx_description
1 polymer ?
#
loop_
_entity_poly.entity_id
_entity_poly.type
_entity_poly.pdbx_seq_one_letter_code
_entity_poly.pdbx_strand_id
1 'polypeptide(L)'
;MHTKDAAAAGESAVRVNLVGAWRETSVYTEAERAALELTDQGTRLADSSGVTDEAWANAAKHFDEDQLMALVALICLINAFNRLNVITRTPGGGYQPGQYA
;
A
#
# COMPACT_ATOMS: atom_id res chain seq x y z
N MET A 1 -0.24 9.20 -9.09
CA MET A 1 0.35 8.14 -9.94
C MET A 1 -0.46 6.87 -9.75
N HIS A 2 -0.33 6.17 -8.61
CA HIS A 2 -0.96 4.87 -8.35
C HIS A 2 -2.47 4.80 -8.53
N THR A 3 -3.24 5.85 -8.22
CA THR A 3 -4.68 5.91 -8.54
C THR A 3 -4.96 5.71 -10.05
N LYS A 4 -4.13 6.28 -10.92
CA LYS A 4 -4.27 6.14 -12.38
C LYS A 4 -3.89 4.73 -12.83
N ASP A 5 -2.84 4.15 -12.27
CA ASP A 5 -2.42 2.77 -12.58
C ASP A 5 -3.47 1.76 -12.15
N ALA A 6 -3.99 1.89 -10.92
CA ALA A 6 -5.05 1.03 -10.41
C ALA A 6 -6.30 1.08 -11.31
N ALA A 7 -6.74 2.29 -11.68
CA ALA A 7 -7.87 2.46 -12.59
C ALA A 7 -7.60 1.83 -13.98
N ALA A 8 -6.40 2.00 -14.54
CA ALA A 8 -6.02 1.38 -15.80
C ALA A 8 -5.96 -0.15 -15.73
N ALA A 9 -5.63 -0.71 -14.57
CA ALA A 9 -5.64 -2.14 -14.28
C ALA A 9 -7.05 -2.71 -13.99
N GLY A 10 -8.09 -1.86 -13.96
CA GLY A 10 -9.48 -2.28 -13.77
C GLY A 10 -10.00 -2.21 -12.33
N GLU A 11 -9.25 -1.62 -11.40
CA GLU A 11 -9.76 -1.37 -10.05
C GLU A 11 -10.94 -0.39 -10.05
N SER A 12 -11.91 -0.64 -9.18
CA SER A 12 -13.09 0.21 -9.09
C SER A 12 -12.77 1.53 -8.38
N ALA A 13 -13.40 2.62 -8.84
CA ALA A 13 -13.30 3.92 -8.16
C ALA A 13 -13.76 3.85 -6.68
N VAL A 14 -14.75 3.00 -6.38
CA VAL A 14 -15.22 2.78 -5.01
C VAL A 14 -14.10 2.25 -4.13
N ARG A 15 -13.41 1.18 -4.55
CA ARG A 15 -12.29 0.62 -3.80
C ARG A 15 -11.17 1.64 -3.65
N VAL A 16 -10.70 2.24 -4.75
CA VAL A 16 -9.63 3.26 -4.71
C VAL A 16 -9.94 4.41 -3.74
N ASN A 17 -11.17 4.92 -3.74
CA ASN A 17 -11.54 6.03 -2.86
C ASN A 17 -11.70 5.62 -1.38
N LEU A 18 -11.98 4.33 -1.11
CA LEU A 18 -12.19 3.80 0.24
C LEU A 18 -10.92 3.26 0.89
N VAL A 19 -9.78 3.21 0.20
CA VAL A 19 -8.52 2.67 0.75
C VAL A 19 -8.06 3.41 2.02
N GLY A 20 -8.28 4.72 2.11
CA GLY A 20 -7.94 5.50 3.30
C GLY A 20 -8.82 5.22 4.52
N ALA A 21 -9.96 4.53 4.32
CA ALA A 21 -10.91 4.15 5.37
C ALA A 21 -11.08 2.62 5.45
N TRP A 22 -10.10 1.86 4.97
CA TRP A 22 -10.24 0.42 4.72
C TRP A 22 -10.81 -0.40 5.88
N ARG A 23 -10.49 -0.02 7.13
CA ARG A 23 -10.97 -0.70 8.36
C ARG A 23 -12.49 -0.65 8.51
N GLU A 24 -13.10 0.44 8.04
CA GLU A 24 -14.53 0.75 8.19
C GLU A 24 -15.36 0.30 6.97
N THR A 25 -14.78 -0.52 6.09
CA THR A 25 -15.38 -0.89 4.81
C THR A 25 -15.47 -2.41 4.64
N SER A 26 -16.37 -2.86 3.78
CA SER A 26 -16.57 -4.27 3.43
C SER A 26 -16.00 -4.64 2.06
N VAL A 27 -15.39 -3.70 1.34
CA VAL A 27 -14.98 -3.88 -0.06
C VAL A 27 -13.63 -4.59 -0.21
N TYR A 28 -12.95 -4.89 0.90
CA TYR A 28 -11.66 -5.57 0.95
C TYR A 28 -11.77 -6.95 1.57
N THR A 29 -11.11 -7.92 0.96
CA THR A 29 -10.99 -9.29 1.48
C THR A 29 -10.08 -9.35 2.71
N GLU A 30 -10.12 -10.45 3.46
CA GLU A 30 -9.24 -10.64 4.63
C GLU A 30 -7.75 -10.56 4.27
N ALA A 31 -7.35 -11.10 3.12
CA ALA A 31 -5.98 -11.00 2.63
C ALA A 31 -5.57 -9.54 2.35
N GLU A 32 -6.45 -8.76 1.71
CA GLU A 32 -6.21 -7.34 1.45
C GLU A 32 -6.14 -6.53 2.74
N ARG A 33 -7.03 -6.79 3.71
CA ARG A 33 -7.02 -6.16 5.03
C ARG A 33 -5.74 -6.47 5.79
N ALA A 34 -5.23 -7.70 5.72
CA ALA A 34 -3.96 -8.07 6.33
C ALA A 34 -2.78 -7.34 5.68
N ALA A 35 -2.78 -7.18 4.35
CA ALA A 35 -1.75 -6.40 3.65
C ALA A 35 -1.82 -4.90 3.99
N LEU A 36 -3.02 -4.35 4.13
CA LEU A 36 -3.24 -2.94 4.52
C LEU A 36 -2.82 -2.69 5.97
N GLU A 37 -3.08 -3.61 6.90
CA GLU A 37 -2.57 -3.55 8.27
C GLU A 37 -1.04 -3.50 8.30
N LEU A 38 -0.39 -4.42 7.58
CA LEU A 38 1.06 -4.46 7.50
C LEU A 38 1.62 -3.16 6.88
N THR A 39 0.93 -2.62 5.87
CA THR A 39 1.28 -1.34 5.23
C THR A 39 1.18 -0.16 6.20
N ASP A 40 0.11 -0.07 7.00
CA ASP A 40 -0.09 0.98 8.01
C ASP A 40 1.03 0.94 9.04
N GLN A 41 1.29 -0.21 9.65
CA GLN A 41 2.31 -0.36 10.69
C GLN A 41 3.73 -0.16 10.13
N GLY A 42 4.03 -0.71 8.95
CA GLY A 42 5.32 -0.54 8.28
C GLY A 42 5.59 0.89 7.79
N THR A 43 4.55 1.69 7.57
CA THR A 43 4.69 3.10 7.17
C THR A 43 4.90 4.02 8.37
N ARG A 44 4.26 3.72 9.51
CA ARG A 44 4.24 4.53 10.73
C ARG A 44 5.38 4.20 11.72
N LEU A 45 6.54 3.76 11.23
CA LEU A 45 7.67 3.38 12.09
C LEU A 45 8.20 4.54 12.95
N ALA A 46 8.04 5.79 12.51
CA ALA A 46 8.54 6.95 13.24
C ALA A 46 7.68 7.31 14.47
N ASP A 47 6.42 6.87 14.49
CA ASP A 47 5.43 7.23 15.50
C ASP A 47 4.69 6.00 16.09
N SER A 48 5.24 4.80 15.90
CA SER A 48 4.72 3.55 16.46
C SER A 48 5.85 2.59 16.88
N SER A 49 5.50 1.46 17.49
CA SER A 49 6.43 0.40 17.89
C SER A 49 6.85 -0.53 16.74
N GLY A 50 6.47 -0.21 15.50
CA GLY A 50 6.72 -1.06 14.34
C GLY A 50 5.66 -2.12 14.10
N VAL A 51 5.98 -3.09 13.24
CA VAL A 51 5.11 -4.21 12.89
C VAL A 51 5.00 -5.18 14.06
N THR A 52 3.78 -5.46 14.52
CA THR A 52 3.53 -6.42 15.59
C THR A 52 3.59 -7.87 15.08
N ASP A 53 3.90 -8.81 15.97
CA ASP A 53 3.85 -10.25 15.66
C ASP A 53 2.45 -10.67 15.20
N GLU A 54 1.39 -10.06 15.74
CA GLU A 54 0.00 -10.33 15.35
C GLU A 54 -0.27 -9.90 13.89
N ALA A 55 0.18 -8.71 13.50
CA ALA A 55 0.02 -8.22 12.13
C ALA A 55 0.80 -9.09 11.13
N TRP A 56 2.04 -9.46 11.49
CA TRP A 56 2.86 -10.38 10.70
C TRP A 56 2.20 -11.75 10.55
N ALA A 57 1.80 -12.37 11.67
CA ALA A 57 1.15 -13.67 11.68
C ALA A 57 -0.18 -13.64 10.92
N ASN A 58 -0.91 -12.53 10.93
CA ASN A 58 -2.14 -12.39 10.17
C ASN A 58 -1.87 -12.34 8.66
N ALA A 59 -0.88 -11.55 8.21
CA ALA A 59 -0.48 -11.51 6.80
C ALA A 59 0.01 -12.89 6.31
N ALA A 60 0.79 -13.60 7.13
CA ALA A 60 1.32 -14.92 6.81
C ALA A 60 0.24 -16.03 6.67
N LYS A 61 -1.01 -15.79 7.06
CA LYS A 61 -2.13 -16.69 6.74
C LYS A 61 -2.55 -16.64 5.28
N HIS A 62 -2.22 -15.56 4.57
CA HIS A 62 -2.75 -15.24 3.24
C HIS A 62 -1.67 -15.18 2.16
N PHE A 63 -0.43 -14.92 2.54
CA PHE A 63 0.69 -14.74 1.62
C PHE A 63 1.80 -15.71 1.98
N ASP A 64 2.39 -16.34 0.95
CA ASP A 64 3.61 -17.12 1.12
C ASP A 64 4.84 -16.21 1.39
N GLU A 65 5.99 -16.81 1.64
CA GLU A 65 7.22 -16.09 1.98
C GLU A 65 7.64 -15.09 0.88
N ASP A 66 7.59 -15.50 -0.38
CA ASP A 66 7.96 -14.65 -1.52
C ASP A 66 6.97 -13.47 -1.66
N GLN A 67 5.68 -13.73 -1.51
CA GLN A 67 4.63 -12.71 -1.54
C GLN A 67 4.74 -11.73 -0.37
N LEU A 68 5.01 -12.21 0.85
CA LEU A 68 5.26 -11.35 2.01
C LEU A 68 6.47 -10.45 1.80
N MET A 69 7.56 -11.01 1.29
CA MET A 69 8.76 -10.23 1.00
C MET A 69 8.54 -9.21 -0.11
N ALA A 70 7.77 -9.55 -1.15
CA ALA A 70 7.35 -8.61 -2.17
C ALA A 70 6.49 -7.48 -1.58
N LEU A 71 5.55 -7.79 -0.68
CA LEU A 71 4.73 -6.81 0.01
C LEU A 71 5.58 -5.85 0.86
N VAL A 72 6.52 -6.37 1.65
CA VAL A 72 7.47 -5.56 2.43
C VAL A 72 8.31 -4.66 1.52
N ALA A 73 8.84 -5.19 0.42
CA ALA A 73 9.62 -4.42 -0.54
C ALA A 73 8.80 -3.27 -1.14
N LEU A 74 7.54 -3.51 -1.50
CA LEU A 74 6.63 -2.48 -2.01
C LEU A 74 6.36 -1.38 -0.96
N ILE A 75 6.11 -1.76 0.30
CA ILE A 75 5.91 -0.81 1.41
C ILE A 75 7.15 0.07 1.59
N CYS A 76 8.34 -0.51 1.62
CA CYS A 76 9.60 0.23 1.75
C CYS A 76 9.83 1.17 0.56
N LEU A 77 9.62 0.67 -0.67
CA LEU A 77 9.86 1.41 -1.90
C LEU A 77 8.94 2.64 -2.01
N ILE A 78 7.63 2.47 -1.75
CA ILE A 78 6.71 3.60 -1.81
C ILE A 78 6.99 4.62 -0.70
N ASN A 79 7.43 4.17 0.48
CA ASN A 79 7.87 5.05 1.55
C ASN A 79 9.10 5.89 1.14
N ALA A 80 10.05 5.31 0.41
CA ALA A 80 11.19 6.03 -0.13
C ALA A 80 10.78 7.05 -1.21
N PHE A 81 9.95 6.65 -2.18
CA PHE A 81 9.48 7.55 -3.23
C PHE A 81 8.60 8.69 -2.69
N ASN A 82 7.75 8.43 -1.71
CA ASN A 82 6.95 9.48 -1.07
C ASN A 82 7.87 10.54 -0.44
N ARG A 83 8.91 10.12 0.30
CA ARG A 83 9.90 11.04 0.88
C ARG A 83 10.63 11.84 -0.20
N LEU A 84 11.11 11.17 -1.24
CA LEU A 84 11.79 11.82 -2.37
C LEU A 84 10.91 12.88 -3.04
N ASN A 85 9.67 12.52 -3.40
CA ASN A 85 8.75 13.41 -4.10
C ASN A 85 8.34 14.61 -3.24
N VAL A 86 8.11 14.40 -1.94
CA VAL A 86 7.76 15.48 -1.01
C VAL A 86 8.95 16.43 -0.81
N ILE A 87 10.15 15.91 -0.55
CA ILE A 87 11.36 16.72 -0.33
C ILE A 87 11.69 17.56 -1.57
N THR A 88 11.55 16.98 -2.76
CA THR A 88 11.82 17.65 -4.05
C THR A 88 10.66 18.49 -4.57
N ARG A 89 9.52 18.52 -3.87
CA ARG A 89 8.29 19.23 -4.27
C ARG A 89 7.81 18.86 -5.68
N THR A 90 7.91 17.58 -6.03
CA THR A 90 7.46 17.08 -7.33
C THR A 90 5.94 17.22 -7.44
N PRO A 91 5.41 17.98 -8.43
CA PRO A 91 3.97 18.17 -8.57
C PRO A 91 3.27 16.88 -9.02
N GLY A 92 2.16 16.55 -8.35
CA GLY A 92 1.33 15.40 -8.71
C GLY A 92 0.45 15.66 -9.93
N GLY A 93 0.00 14.59 -10.58
CA GLY A 93 -1.08 14.63 -11.58
C GLY A 93 -0.66 14.51 -13.05
N GLY A 94 0.59 14.84 -13.39
CA GLY A 94 1.07 14.77 -14.79
C GLY A 94 1.27 13.36 -15.35
N TYR A 95 1.48 12.37 -14.49
CA TYR A 95 1.73 10.98 -14.88
C TYR A 95 0.61 10.35 -15.72
N GLN A 96 0.95 9.54 -16.72
CA GLN A 96 0.03 8.69 -17.48
C GLN A 96 0.36 7.21 -17.28
N PRO A 97 -0.63 6.30 -17.12
CA PRO A 97 -0.38 4.86 -17.01
C PRO A 97 0.51 4.32 -18.13
N GLY A 98 1.53 3.54 -17.78
CA GLY A 98 2.48 2.96 -18.74
C GLY A 98 3.61 3.89 -19.19
N GLN A 99 3.69 5.12 -18.67
CA GLN A 99 4.72 6.10 -19.06
C GLN A 99 6.17 5.64 -18.80
N TYR A 100 6.37 4.68 -17.88
CA TYR A 100 7.69 4.17 -17.48
C TYR A 100 7.79 2.64 -17.61
N ALA A 101 6.92 2.03 -18.42
CA ALA A 101 6.92 0.60 -18.71
C ALA A 101 7.90 0.24 -19.83
#